data_AF-A0A142XL26-F1
#
_entry.id   AF-A0A142XL26-F1
#
_cell.length_a   1.000
_cell.length_b   1.000
_cell.length_c   1.000
_cell.angle_alpha   90.00
_cell.angle_beta   90.00
_cell.angle_gamma   90.00
#
_symmetry.space_group_name_H-M   'P 1'
#
loop_
_entity.id
_entity.type
_entity.pdbx_description
1 polymer ?
#
loop_
_entity_poly.entity_id
_entity_poly.type
_entity_poly.pdbx_seq_one_letter_code
_entity_poly.pdbx_strand_id
1 'polypeptide(L)'
;MRRHGMLFAVALPLAALLLVPVRGDDPVPVPIKRPARPIAGGTTTTTNTQLTDESALKEVGLSATEAGPLIDYLKQRTLTEEDQHKIGEVIARFGADDFEERVKATADVERFGPAAIGPLKTAEKNTDAEVAYRARQALKRMEKVPHSRVAVATARALAKLKPDGAAAALLGFLPLADSDEVAEEIQVALVALAVRGGKAEPALVKALDDKSVLCRSAAYVALIEGGPAAERIRIKDAFPLVKAALAKEPDVDAKFRGTWALLLTSREKEFVPALIDMIPKLPRGRIWQLEEFLLQAAGDGKPNARFGKSEESLTKAKDAWAGWWKEKANGFDLVAFAFTPRITGYTDIIEQDVNFGRFQLVTLGPDQKEKVKIGAEGVNQLTYPTDVKKLPNGNYIIAEQNANRLTERDSTGRIVKSTSVNYPLNIDLMSDGGMVVVSRNQVVQYDKNMKQVWLYTRQQYDIMGGHRMPNGDVVFITQFNGNNQPNVFRVGAKDGKEVGKPLTLGRFQQYQSIDSVGDDKILVCESNRVVEYDLKTSKEVWKYDTNNASSCQRLPNGNTLIGFMYYGNGGSGRAIEVDPSGEIVWEYKSKDGLQAIRAVRR
;
A
#
# COMPACT_ATOMS: atom_id res chain seq x y z
N MET A 1 -61.64 -49.51 1.97
CA MET A 1 -61.43 -49.73 0.52
C MET A 1 -59.93 -49.93 0.32
N ARG A 2 -59.41 -51.08 -0.13
CA ARG A 2 -59.14 -51.45 -1.55
C ARG A 2 -58.61 -50.28 -2.40
N ARG A 3 -57.50 -50.34 -3.16
CA ARG A 3 -56.33 -51.24 -3.38
C ARG A 3 -55.23 -50.32 -3.97
N HIS A 4 -53.90 -50.45 -3.80
CA HIS A 4 -52.89 -51.46 -4.21
C HIS A 4 -51.56 -51.09 -3.46
N GLY A 5 -50.35 -51.64 -3.63
CA GLY A 5 -49.70 -52.75 -4.38
C GLY A 5 -48.16 -52.55 -4.20
N MET A 6 -47.36 -53.50 -3.70
CA MET A 6 -46.67 -54.62 -4.38
C MET A 6 -45.90 -54.24 -5.66
N LEU A 7 -44.63 -54.65 -5.88
CA LEU A 7 -43.76 -55.65 -5.22
C LEU A 7 -42.29 -55.40 -5.63
N PHE A 8 -41.29 -55.88 -4.87
CA PHE A 8 -40.19 -56.78 -5.32
C PHE A 8 -38.96 -56.76 -4.38
N ALA A 9 -38.45 -57.96 -4.08
CA ALA A 9 -37.15 -58.20 -3.46
C ALA A 9 -36.19 -58.83 -4.50
N VAL A 10 -34.89 -58.55 -4.41
CA VAL A 10 -33.85 -59.27 -5.16
C VAL A 10 -32.63 -59.49 -4.25
N ALA A 11 -32.00 -60.66 -4.39
CA ALA A 11 -30.93 -61.16 -3.53
C ALA A 11 -29.52 -60.67 -3.91
N LEU A 12 -28.55 -60.88 -3.02
CA LEU A 12 -27.12 -60.79 -3.31
C LEU A 12 -26.70 -61.79 -4.41
N PRO A 13 -25.66 -61.45 -5.17
CA PRO A 13 -24.60 -62.38 -5.50
C PRO A 13 -23.25 -61.93 -4.93
N LEU A 14 -22.51 -62.90 -4.40
CA LEU A 14 -21.12 -62.75 -3.99
C LEU A 14 -20.22 -62.89 -5.24
N ALA A 15 -19.33 -61.93 -5.49
CA ALA A 15 -18.30 -62.03 -6.53
C ALA A 15 -16.96 -61.56 -5.96
N ALA A 16 -15.98 -62.48 -5.91
CA ALA A 16 -14.65 -62.18 -5.40
C ALA A 16 -13.84 -61.36 -6.42
N LEU A 17 -13.16 -60.31 -5.96
CA LEU A 17 -12.03 -59.71 -6.67
C LEU A 17 -10.76 -59.85 -5.83
N LEU A 18 -9.67 -60.14 -6.52
CA LEU A 18 -8.36 -60.45 -5.93
C LEU A 18 -7.74 -59.23 -5.24
N LEU A 19 -7.04 -59.46 -4.12
CA LEU A 19 -6.19 -58.44 -3.51
C LEU A 19 -5.03 -58.12 -4.46
N VAL A 20 -4.90 -56.83 -4.81
CA VAL A 20 -3.65 -56.23 -5.27
C VAL A 20 -3.15 -55.33 -4.14
N PRO A 21 -1.90 -55.46 -3.68
CA PRO A 21 -1.36 -54.55 -2.68
C PRO A 21 -1.09 -53.19 -3.32
N VAL A 22 -1.97 -52.22 -3.04
CA VAL A 22 -1.71 -50.82 -3.37
C VAL A 22 -0.52 -50.36 -2.52
N ARG A 23 0.62 -50.10 -3.17
CA ARG A 23 1.72 -49.35 -2.57
C ARG A 23 1.18 -48.00 -2.11
N GLY A 24 1.59 -47.54 -0.93
CA GLY A 24 1.10 -46.28 -0.38
C GLY A 24 1.34 -45.13 -1.34
N ASP A 25 0.26 -44.46 -1.75
CA ASP A 25 0.33 -43.16 -2.39
C ASP A 25 0.78 -42.14 -1.32
N ASP A 26 1.93 -41.50 -1.55
CA ASP A 26 2.34 -40.33 -0.77
C ASP A 26 1.24 -39.25 -0.86
N PRO A 27 0.88 -38.58 0.25
CA PRO A 27 -0.21 -37.62 0.25
C PRO A 27 0.09 -36.45 -0.70
N VAL A 28 -0.74 -36.32 -1.74
CA VAL A 28 -0.68 -35.22 -2.71
C VAL A 28 -0.67 -33.87 -1.98
N PRO A 29 0.34 -33.01 -2.18
CA PRO A 29 0.43 -31.74 -1.48
C PRO A 29 -0.76 -30.83 -1.80
N VAL A 30 -1.56 -30.51 -0.77
CA VAL A 30 -2.66 -29.54 -0.89
C VAL A 30 -2.08 -28.17 -1.24
N PRO A 31 -2.59 -27.45 -2.26
CA PRO A 31 -2.11 -26.11 -2.60
C PRO A 31 -2.26 -25.14 -1.42
N ILE A 32 -1.12 -24.73 -0.84
CA ILE A 32 -1.09 -23.80 0.29
C ILE A 32 -1.61 -22.44 -0.17
N LYS A 33 -2.80 -22.05 0.28
CA LYS A 33 -3.35 -20.70 0.06
C LYS A 33 -2.49 -19.68 0.78
N ARG A 34 -1.58 -19.03 0.05
CA ARG A 34 -1.01 -17.74 0.45
C ARG A 34 -2.15 -16.71 0.59
N PRO A 35 -2.06 -15.75 1.54
CA PRO A 35 -2.69 -14.45 1.34
C PRO A 35 -2.06 -13.85 0.08
N ALA A 36 -2.88 -13.30 -0.80
CA ALA A 36 -2.34 -12.61 -1.96
C ALA A 36 -1.48 -11.43 -1.47
N ARG A 37 -0.18 -11.46 -1.79
CA ARG A 37 0.55 -10.21 -2.04
C ARG A 37 -0.28 -9.48 -3.11
N PRO A 38 -0.53 -8.17 -3.02
CA PRO A 38 -1.14 -7.43 -4.12
C PRO A 38 -0.20 -7.50 -5.33
N ILE A 39 -0.40 -8.51 -6.17
CA ILE A 39 0.25 -8.63 -7.46
C ILE A 39 -0.45 -7.62 -8.35
N ALA A 40 0.24 -6.54 -8.70
CA ALA A 40 -0.14 -5.75 -9.86
C ALA A 40 -0.09 -6.68 -11.08
N GLY A 41 -1.25 -6.90 -11.72
CA GLY A 41 -1.38 -7.83 -12.84
C GLY A 41 -2.21 -9.08 -12.54
N GLY A 42 -3.50 -8.89 -12.24
CA GLY A 42 -4.50 -9.89 -12.61
C GLY A 42 -4.80 -9.77 -14.10
N THR A 43 -4.73 -10.88 -14.85
CA THR A 43 -5.04 -10.92 -16.29
C THR A 43 -6.55 -10.78 -16.55
N THR A 44 -7.05 -9.54 -16.56
CA THR A 44 -8.35 -9.20 -17.13
C THR A 44 -8.17 -8.31 -18.35
N THR A 45 -8.48 -8.86 -19.52
CA THR A 45 -8.53 -8.12 -20.79
C THR A 45 -9.70 -7.15 -20.78
N THR A 46 -9.49 -5.94 -20.25
CA THR A 46 -10.42 -4.82 -20.36
C THR A 46 -9.78 -3.71 -21.15
N THR A 47 -10.26 -3.50 -22.37
CA THR A 47 -9.88 -2.40 -23.26
C THR A 47 -10.30 -1.06 -22.65
N ASN A 48 -9.36 -0.40 -21.98
CA ASN A 48 -9.45 1.01 -21.62
C ASN A 48 -8.02 1.59 -21.70
N THR A 49 -7.87 2.84 -22.13
CA THR A 49 -6.66 3.37 -22.79
C THR A 49 -5.43 3.60 -21.88
N GLN A 50 -4.92 2.54 -21.26
CA GLN A 50 -3.50 2.43 -20.96
C GLN A 50 -2.75 2.08 -22.25
N LEU A 51 -1.70 2.86 -22.53
CA LEU A 51 -0.60 2.43 -23.40
C LEU A 51 0.01 1.16 -22.74
N THR A 52 -0.14 0.00 -23.38
CA THR A 52 0.42 -1.29 -22.93
C THR A 52 1.94 -1.25 -22.80
N ASP A 53 2.52 -2.19 -22.04
CA ASP A 53 3.98 -2.35 -21.95
C ASP A 53 4.65 -2.40 -23.34
N GLU A 54 4.01 -3.08 -24.30
CA GLU A 54 4.44 -3.14 -25.71
C GLU A 54 4.49 -1.76 -26.38
N SER A 55 3.50 -0.90 -26.14
CA SER A 55 3.49 0.45 -26.72
C SER A 55 4.54 1.36 -26.06
N ALA A 56 4.76 1.25 -24.74
CA ALA A 56 5.80 2.01 -24.05
C ALA A 56 7.21 1.61 -24.53
N LEU A 57 7.45 0.32 -24.77
CA LEU A 57 8.70 -0.17 -25.37
C LEU A 57 8.84 0.30 -26.83
N LYS A 58 7.76 0.23 -27.62
CA LYS A 58 7.76 0.65 -29.04
C LYS A 58 8.05 2.14 -29.23
N GLU A 59 7.60 3.01 -28.30
CA GLU A 59 7.91 4.44 -28.30
C GLU A 59 9.41 4.76 -28.26
N VAL A 60 10.24 3.84 -27.76
CA VAL A 60 11.72 3.94 -27.75
C VAL A 60 12.41 2.93 -28.68
N GLY A 61 11.66 2.26 -29.56
CA GLY A 61 12.21 1.29 -30.52
C GLY A 61 12.58 -0.08 -29.93
N LEU A 62 12.03 -0.45 -28.77
CA LEU A 62 12.25 -1.76 -28.14
C LEU A 62 11.08 -2.72 -28.36
N SER A 63 11.35 -4.02 -28.28
CA SER A 63 10.35 -5.09 -28.28
C SER A 63 10.37 -5.90 -26.98
N ALA A 64 9.19 -6.25 -26.47
CA ALA A 64 9.02 -7.12 -25.30
C ALA A 64 9.51 -8.57 -25.52
N THR A 65 9.86 -8.95 -26.75
CA THR A 65 10.36 -10.29 -27.11
C THR A 65 11.87 -10.36 -27.30
N GLU A 66 12.59 -9.24 -27.28
CA GLU A 66 13.99 -9.15 -27.67
C GLU A 66 14.91 -8.88 -26.48
N ALA A 67 15.45 -9.97 -25.90
CA ALA A 67 16.25 -9.94 -24.69
C ALA A 67 17.47 -9.01 -24.73
N GLY A 68 18.22 -9.00 -25.84
CA GLY A 68 19.45 -8.21 -26.00
C GLY A 68 19.21 -6.70 -25.86
N PRO A 69 18.39 -6.09 -26.72
CA PRO A 69 18.04 -4.66 -26.65
C PRO A 69 17.48 -4.23 -25.28
N LEU A 70 16.67 -5.08 -24.63
CA LEU A 70 16.14 -4.83 -23.29
C LEU A 70 17.24 -4.81 -22.21
N ILE A 71 18.21 -5.72 -22.27
CA ILE A 71 19.38 -5.72 -21.39
C ILE A 71 20.25 -4.50 -21.65
N ASP A 72 20.49 -4.15 -22.91
CA ASP A 72 21.37 -3.04 -23.26
C ASP A 72 20.73 -1.67 -22.92
N TYR A 73 19.40 -1.54 -22.98
CA TYR A 73 18.66 -0.39 -22.44
C TYR A 73 18.96 -0.13 -20.95
N LEU A 74 19.05 -1.19 -20.14
CA LEU A 74 19.39 -1.10 -18.72
C LEU A 74 20.88 -0.79 -18.52
N LYS A 75 21.78 -1.47 -19.26
CA LYS A 75 23.23 -1.21 -19.18
C LYS A 75 23.60 0.23 -19.54
N GLN A 76 22.99 0.79 -20.59
CA GLN A 76 23.20 2.20 -21.00
C GLN A 76 22.77 3.22 -19.92
N ARG A 77 21.92 2.80 -18.97
CA ARG A 77 21.49 3.60 -17.81
C ARG A 77 22.15 3.15 -16.51
N THR A 78 23.00 2.13 -16.56
CA THR A 78 23.82 1.65 -15.44
C THR A 78 25.15 2.41 -15.45
N LEU A 79 25.10 3.67 -15.01
CA LEU A 79 26.26 4.56 -14.98
C LEU A 79 27.36 4.01 -14.07
N THR A 80 28.61 3.98 -14.56
CA THR A 80 29.78 3.73 -13.70
C THR A 80 29.95 4.89 -12.70
N GLU A 81 30.71 4.67 -11.61
CA GLU A 81 31.06 5.75 -10.66
C GLU A 81 31.75 6.92 -11.40
N GLU A 82 32.53 6.63 -12.44
CA GLU A 82 33.19 7.62 -13.29
C GLU A 82 32.21 8.42 -14.17
N ASP A 83 31.19 7.76 -14.75
CA ASP A 83 30.17 8.45 -15.55
C ASP A 83 29.23 9.29 -14.67
N GLN A 84 28.90 8.81 -13.47
CA GLN A 84 28.16 9.59 -12.47
C GLN A 84 28.92 10.86 -12.07
N HIS A 85 30.25 10.75 -11.85
CA HIS A 85 31.11 11.90 -11.57
C HIS A 85 31.08 12.92 -12.72
N LYS A 86 31.34 12.47 -13.95
CA LYS A 86 31.33 13.33 -15.16
C LYS A 86 30.00 14.05 -15.34
N ILE A 87 28.87 13.34 -15.21
CA ILE A 87 27.53 13.96 -15.33
C ILE A 87 27.30 14.94 -14.18
N GLY A 88 27.75 14.62 -12.96
CA GLY A 88 27.72 15.51 -11.80
C GLY A 88 28.49 16.81 -12.03
N GLU A 89 29.71 16.74 -12.58
CA GLU A 89 30.51 17.92 -12.96
C GLU A 89 29.82 18.77 -14.02
N VAL A 90 29.16 18.15 -15.01
CA VAL A 90 28.37 18.90 -16.00
C VAL A 90 27.15 19.57 -15.36
N ILE A 91 26.43 18.89 -14.47
CA ILE A 91 25.27 19.45 -13.75
C ILE A 91 25.69 20.57 -12.80
N ALA A 92 26.83 20.47 -12.12
CA ALA A 92 27.34 21.53 -11.24
C ALA A 92 27.53 22.86 -12.00
N ARG A 93 28.01 22.80 -13.25
CA ARG A 93 28.14 23.97 -14.13
C ARG A 93 26.80 24.59 -14.57
N PHE A 94 25.64 24.00 -14.23
CA PHE A 94 24.36 24.69 -14.40
C PHE A 94 24.21 25.87 -13.44
N GLY A 95 24.97 25.92 -12.34
CA GLY A 95 25.01 27.03 -11.38
C GLY A 95 26.21 27.98 -11.56
N ALA A 96 26.96 27.86 -12.67
CA ALA A 96 28.10 28.74 -12.94
C ALA A 96 27.66 30.21 -13.10
N ASP A 97 28.48 31.18 -12.67
CA ASP A 97 28.16 32.61 -12.80
C ASP A 97 28.03 33.07 -14.27
N ASP A 98 28.84 32.50 -15.17
CA ASP A 98 28.82 32.83 -16.59
C ASP A 98 27.64 32.18 -17.34
N PHE A 99 26.93 32.97 -18.14
CA PHE A 99 25.74 32.52 -18.86
C PHE A 99 26.06 31.50 -19.97
N GLU A 100 27.15 31.70 -20.71
CA GLU A 100 27.54 30.82 -21.81
C GLU A 100 28.03 29.47 -21.28
N GLU A 101 28.74 29.44 -20.15
CA GLU A 101 29.09 28.19 -19.46
C GLU A 101 27.84 27.41 -19.04
N ARG A 102 26.83 28.07 -18.44
CA ARG A 102 25.57 27.38 -18.08
C ARG A 102 24.84 26.83 -19.31
N VAL A 103 24.79 27.58 -20.42
CA VAL A 103 24.18 27.13 -21.68
C VAL A 103 24.93 25.95 -22.26
N LYS A 104 26.26 26.03 -22.33
CA LYS A 104 27.14 24.96 -22.79
C LYS A 104 27.00 23.70 -21.94
N ALA A 105 26.98 23.83 -20.62
CA ALA A 105 26.75 22.71 -19.71
C ALA A 105 25.39 22.03 -19.96
N THR A 106 24.35 22.81 -20.23
CA THR A 106 23.02 22.26 -20.58
C THR A 106 23.04 21.50 -21.93
N ALA A 107 23.93 21.84 -22.86
CA ALA A 107 24.12 21.08 -24.10
C ALA A 107 25.09 19.89 -23.94
N ASP A 108 26.09 20.00 -23.06
CA ASP A 108 27.03 18.93 -22.73
C ASP A 108 26.29 17.76 -22.04
N VAL A 109 25.32 18.03 -21.15
CA VAL A 109 24.58 16.96 -20.44
C VAL A 109 23.77 16.08 -21.39
N GLU A 110 23.26 16.67 -22.48
CA GLU A 110 22.44 15.98 -23.47
C GLU A 110 23.25 14.92 -24.26
N ARG A 111 24.57 15.08 -24.32
CA ARG A 111 25.49 14.14 -24.99
C ARG A 111 25.62 12.80 -24.26
N PHE A 112 25.35 12.77 -22.95
CA PHE A 112 25.27 11.51 -22.19
C PHE A 112 23.96 10.75 -22.46
N GLY A 113 23.01 11.35 -23.19
CA GLY A 113 21.77 10.70 -23.58
C GLY A 113 20.96 10.21 -22.37
N PRO A 114 20.25 9.08 -22.48
CA PRO A 114 19.35 8.63 -21.42
C PRO A 114 20.02 8.36 -20.06
N ALA A 115 21.33 8.18 -20.03
CA ALA A 115 22.10 7.97 -18.82
C ALA A 115 22.02 9.19 -17.87
N ALA A 116 21.93 10.41 -18.41
CA ALA A 116 21.81 11.62 -17.59
C ALA A 116 20.41 11.85 -17.00
N ILE A 117 19.37 11.12 -17.41
CA ILE A 117 17.98 11.40 -16.97
C ILE A 117 17.81 11.23 -15.46
N GLY A 118 18.40 10.19 -14.84
CA GLY A 118 18.37 9.98 -13.39
C GLY A 118 19.06 11.10 -12.60
N PRO A 119 20.33 11.43 -12.91
CA PRO A 119 21.03 12.60 -12.37
C PRO A 119 20.25 13.92 -12.56
N LEU A 120 19.65 14.14 -13.73
CA LEU A 120 18.85 15.34 -14.01
C LEU A 120 17.56 15.41 -13.19
N LYS A 121 16.83 14.29 -12.99
CA LYS A 121 15.66 14.24 -12.08
C LYS A 121 16.02 14.47 -10.61
N THR A 122 17.27 14.21 -10.24
CA THR A 122 17.81 14.60 -8.93
C THR A 122 18.10 16.10 -8.90
N ALA A 123 18.75 16.63 -9.94
CA ALA A 123 19.09 18.05 -10.07
C ALA A 123 17.87 18.99 -10.20
N GLU A 124 16.74 18.52 -10.74
CA GLU A 124 15.46 19.25 -10.77
C GLU A 124 14.99 19.67 -9.37
N LYS A 125 15.41 18.94 -8.32
CA LYS A 125 15.07 19.16 -6.91
C LYS A 125 16.17 19.93 -6.15
N ASN A 126 17.16 20.48 -6.85
CA ASN A 126 18.25 21.27 -6.24
C ASN A 126 17.69 22.57 -5.62
N THR A 127 18.32 23.02 -4.53
CA THR A 127 18.02 24.29 -3.86
C THR A 127 18.45 25.52 -4.69
N ASP A 128 19.43 25.35 -5.57
CA ASP A 128 19.75 26.34 -6.60
C ASP A 128 18.67 26.33 -7.71
N ALA A 129 17.99 27.46 -7.85
CA ALA A 129 16.88 27.63 -8.79
C ALA A 129 17.30 27.55 -10.27
N GLU A 130 18.51 27.97 -10.63
CA GLU A 130 19.04 27.93 -12.00
C GLU A 130 19.50 26.50 -12.35
N VAL A 131 20.15 25.79 -11.41
CA VAL A 131 20.44 24.34 -11.57
C VAL A 131 19.14 23.57 -11.77
N ALA A 132 18.14 23.79 -10.91
CA ALA A 132 16.84 23.14 -11.02
C ALA A 132 16.10 23.50 -12.32
N TYR A 133 16.17 24.76 -12.76
CA TYR A 133 15.57 25.22 -14.02
C TYR A 133 16.23 24.56 -15.25
N ARG A 134 17.56 24.50 -15.29
CA ARG A 134 18.30 23.89 -16.41
C ARG A 134 18.15 22.38 -16.46
N ALA A 135 18.09 21.72 -15.31
CA ALA A 135 17.72 20.31 -15.22
C ALA A 135 16.35 20.06 -15.86
N ARG A 136 15.34 20.89 -15.56
CA ARG A 136 14.01 20.83 -16.22
C ARG A 136 14.08 21.07 -17.73
N GLN A 137 14.89 22.02 -18.21
CA GLN A 137 15.03 22.26 -19.65
C GLN A 137 15.70 21.10 -20.39
N ALA A 138 16.77 20.53 -19.83
CA ALA A 138 17.43 19.34 -20.38
C ALA A 138 16.47 18.14 -20.39
N LEU A 139 15.80 17.85 -19.27
CA LEU A 139 14.77 16.80 -19.19
C LEU A 139 13.67 16.98 -20.23
N LYS A 140 13.14 18.20 -20.41
CA LYS A 140 12.11 18.49 -21.41
C LYS A 140 12.55 18.22 -22.85
N ARG A 141 13.86 18.28 -23.16
CA ARG A 141 14.42 17.97 -24.48
C ARG A 141 14.76 16.48 -24.64
N MET A 142 15.21 15.83 -23.56
CA MET A 142 15.67 14.44 -23.54
C MET A 142 14.55 13.42 -23.29
N GLU A 143 13.70 13.64 -22.28
CA GLU A 143 12.63 12.75 -21.86
C GLU A 143 11.34 13.00 -22.68
N LYS A 144 11.40 12.69 -23.98
CA LYS A 144 10.23 12.73 -24.88
C LYS A 144 9.23 11.60 -24.61
N VAL A 145 9.66 10.56 -23.90
CA VAL A 145 8.89 9.39 -23.46
C VAL A 145 9.17 9.19 -21.97
N PRO A 146 8.16 8.97 -21.09
CA PRO A 146 8.40 8.72 -19.67
C PRO A 146 9.24 7.47 -19.44
N HIS A 147 10.53 7.62 -19.11
CA HIS A 147 11.48 6.50 -19.11
C HIS A 147 11.28 5.52 -17.96
N SER A 148 10.62 5.94 -16.88
CA SER A 148 10.16 5.07 -15.80
C SER A 148 9.20 3.99 -16.30
N ARG A 149 8.23 4.34 -17.16
CA ARG A 149 7.29 3.39 -17.78
C ARG A 149 8.01 2.36 -18.66
N VAL A 150 9.00 2.82 -19.42
CA VAL A 150 9.84 1.96 -20.26
C VAL A 150 10.69 1.01 -19.40
N ALA A 151 11.24 1.48 -18.27
CA ALA A 151 12.01 0.66 -17.35
C ALA A 151 11.13 -0.42 -16.66
N VAL A 152 9.92 -0.07 -16.24
CA VAL A 152 8.91 -1.01 -15.71
C VAL A 152 8.57 -2.09 -16.75
N ALA A 153 8.23 -1.70 -17.97
CA ALA A 153 7.96 -2.64 -19.07
C ALA A 153 9.18 -3.52 -19.41
N THR A 154 10.40 -2.95 -19.34
CA THR A 154 11.65 -3.69 -19.54
C THR A 154 11.87 -4.76 -18.47
N ALA A 155 11.67 -4.42 -17.19
CA ALA A 155 11.79 -5.37 -16.09
C ALA A 155 10.80 -6.53 -16.23
N ARG A 156 9.53 -6.25 -16.57
CA ARG A 156 8.51 -7.28 -16.84
C ARG A 156 8.85 -8.17 -18.03
N ALA A 157 9.30 -7.58 -19.14
CA ALA A 157 9.72 -8.33 -20.32
C ALA A 157 10.90 -9.27 -20.01
N LEU A 158 11.93 -8.80 -19.30
CA LEU A 158 13.05 -9.62 -18.87
C LEU A 158 12.64 -10.73 -17.88
N ALA A 159 11.73 -10.45 -16.94
CA ALA A 159 11.17 -11.45 -16.03
C ALA A 159 10.43 -12.58 -16.74
N LYS A 160 9.79 -12.28 -17.88
CA LYS A 160 9.09 -13.24 -18.75
C LYS A 160 10.07 -14.03 -19.64
N LEU A 161 11.03 -13.36 -20.26
CA LEU A 161 11.99 -13.96 -21.19
C LEU A 161 13.07 -14.80 -20.50
N LYS A 162 13.44 -14.43 -19.27
CA LYS A 162 14.50 -15.05 -18.46
C LYS A 162 15.85 -15.29 -19.17
N PRO A 163 16.38 -14.32 -19.93
CA PRO A 163 17.63 -14.50 -20.66
C PRO A 163 18.84 -14.43 -19.73
N ASP A 164 19.95 -15.03 -20.15
CA ASP A 164 21.23 -14.92 -19.47
C ASP A 164 21.64 -13.44 -19.31
N GLY A 165 22.03 -13.07 -18.09
CA GLY A 165 22.49 -11.72 -17.77
C GLY A 165 21.40 -10.72 -17.36
N ALA A 166 20.10 -11.04 -17.51
CA ALA A 166 19.01 -10.16 -17.08
C ALA A 166 19.11 -9.76 -15.59
N ALA A 167 19.36 -10.74 -14.70
CA ALA A 167 19.45 -10.48 -13.26
C ALA A 167 20.61 -9.53 -12.92
N ALA A 168 21.75 -9.66 -13.61
CA ALA A 168 22.90 -8.77 -13.42
C ALA A 168 22.62 -7.34 -13.93
N ALA A 169 21.96 -7.20 -15.08
CA ALA A 169 21.58 -5.90 -15.62
C ALA A 169 20.54 -5.18 -14.73
N LEU A 170 19.55 -5.92 -14.22
CA LEU A 170 18.54 -5.41 -13.29
C LEU A 170 19.14 -5.01 -11.94
N LEU A 171 20.05 -5.82 -11.37
CA LEU A 171 20.80 -5.46 -10.16
C LEU A 171 21.67 -4.21 -10.36
N GLY A 172 22.35 -4.08 -11.50
CA GLY A 172 23.17 -2.91 -11.82
C GLY A 172 22.35 -1.63 -11.94
N PHE A 173 21.16 -1.71 -12.55
CA PHE A 173 20.28 -0.55 -12.73
C PHE A 173 19.44 -0.22 -11.47
N LEU A 174 19.22 -1.16 -10.56
CA LEU A 174 18.36 -0.96 -9.38
C LEU A 174 18.72 0.25 -8.50
N PRO A 175 20.00 0.55 -8.18
CA PRO A 175 20.38 1.77 -7.44
C PRO A 175 20.14 3.08 -8.19
N LEU A 176 19.87 3.00 -9.50
CA LEU A 176 19.72 4.12 -10.43
C LEU A 176 18.27 4.26 -10.94
N ALA A 177 17.34 3.50 -10.35
CA ALA A 177 15.92 3.62 -10.59
C ALA A 177 15.45 5.06 -10.27
N ASP A 178 14.83 5.71 -11.24
CA ASP A 178 14.40 7.12 -11.14
C ASP A 178 13.13 7.34 -10.31
N SER A 179 12.53 6.23 -9.85
CA SER A 179 11.26 6.20 -9.12
C SER A 179 11.13 4.89 -8.31
N ASP A 180 10.40 4.96 -7.19
CA ASP A 180 10.13 3.78 -6.35
C ASP A 180 9.36 2.69 -7.13
N GLU A 181 8.49 3.06 -8.07
CA GLU A 181 7.75 2.13 -8.93
C GLU A 181 8.70 1.26 -9.79
N VAL A 182 9.74 1.87 -10.37
CA VAL A 182 10.78 1.15 -11.13
C VAL A 182 11.58 0.23 -10.20
N ALA A 183 11.95 0.70 -9.00
CA ALA A 183 12.71 -0.11 -8.04
C ALA A 183 11.89 -1.32 -7.51
N GLU A 184 10.59 -1.14 -7.29
CA GLU A 184 9.66 -2.22 -6.88
C GLU A 184 9.46 -3.24 -8.00
N GLU A 185 9.25 -2.82 -9.25
CA GLU A 185 9.12 -3.74 -10.40
C GLU A 185 10.43 -4.52 -10.66
N ILE A 186 11.59 -3.87 -10.53
CA ILE A 186 12.88 -4.57 -10.65
C ILE A 186 13.01 -5.68 -9.58
N GLN A 187 12.59 -5.43 -8.33
CA GLN A 187 12.60 -6.45 -7.29
C GLN A 187 11.67 -7.64 -7.62
N VAL A 188 10.50 -7.38 -8.20
CA VAL A 188 9.59 -8.43 -8.69
C VAL A 188 10.22 -9.23 -9.83
N ALA A 189 10.88 -8.57 -10.78
CA ALA A 189 11.60 -9.22 -11.87
C ALA A 189 12.75 -10.11 -11.38
N LEU A 190 13.52 -9.65 -10.38
CA LEU A 190 14.62 -10.42 -9.77
C LEU A 190 14.11 -11.70 -9.08
N VAL A 191 12.94 -11.67 -8.41
CA VAL A 191 12.29 -12.89 -7.86
C VAL A 191 11.97 -13.90 -8.97
N ALA A 192 11.47 -13.45 -10.12
CA ALA A 192 11.15 -14.31 -11.26
C ALA A 192 12.41 -14.92 -11.92
N LEU A 193 13.56 -14.25 -11.82
CA LEU A 193 14.85 -14.62 -12.39
C LEU A 193 15.75 -15.43 -11.45
N ALA A 194 15.34 -15.67 -10.20
CA ALA A 194 16.23 -16.18 -9.17
C ALA A 194 16.71 -17.64 -9.32
N VAL A 195 16.11 -18.40 -10.24
CA VAL A 195 16.49 -19.79 -10.55
C VAL A 195 16.98 -19.90 -11.98
N ARG A 196 18.22 -20.35 -12.17
CA ARG A 196 18.80 -20.70 -13.48
C ARG A 196 19.27 -22.14 -13.46
N GLY A 197 18.81 -22.96 -14.42
CA GLY A 197 19.17 -24.38 -14.50
C GLY A 197 18.85 -25.20 -13.24
N GLY A 198 17.82 -24.82 -12.49
CA GLY A 198 17.44 -25.47 -11.22
C GLY A 198 18.29 -25.08 -10.00
N LYS A 199 19.22 -24.13 -10.14
CA LYS A 199 20.09 -23.61 -9.07
C LYS A 199 19.87 -22.12 -8.85
N ALA A 200 20.42 -21.59 -7.77
CA ALA A 200 20.46 -20.16 -7.50
C ALA A 200 21.10 -19.36 -8.66
N GLU A 201 20.49 -18.25 -9.04
CA GLU A 201 21.04 -17.30 -10.01
C GLU A 201 22.38 -16.72 -9.51
N PRO A 202 23.51 -16.94 -10.21
CA PRO A 202 24.83 -16.51 -9.73
C PRO A 202 24.95 -15.00 -9.49
N ALA A 203 24.26 -14.17 -10.27
CA ALA A 203 24.25 -12.73 -10.06
C ALA A 203 23.62 -12.33 -8.72
N LEU A 204 22.52 -12.98 -8.32
CA LEU A 204 21.88 -12.75 -7.03
C LEU A 204 22.73 -13.27 -5.87
N VAL A 205 23.37 -14.44 -6.01
CA VAL A 205 24.24 -14.99 -4.98
C VAL A 205 25.43 -14.05 -4.72
N LYS A 206 26.04 -13.52 -5.78
CA LYS A 206 27.09 -12.48 -5.65
C LYS A 206 26.55 -11.21 -4.98
N ALA A 207 25.33 -10.81 -5.28
CA ALA A 207 24.73 -9.60 -4.72
C ALA A 207 24.39 -9.69 -3.22
N LEU A 208 24.51 -10.86 -2.58
CA LEU A 208 24.42 -10.99 -1.11
C LEU A 208 25.53 -10.21 -0.38
N ASP A 209 26.66 -9.97 -1.05
CA ASP A 209 27.84 -9.23 -0.57
C ASP A 209 28.03 -7.88 -1.29
N ASP A 210 27.01 -7.36 -1.96
CA ASP A 210 27.09 -6.08 -2.69
C ASP A 210 27.30 -4.89 -1.74
N LYS A 211 28.01 -3.85 -2.19
CA LYS A 211 28.16 -2.58 -1.45
C LYS A 211 26.79 -1.91 -1.22
N SER A 212 25.91 -1.97 -2.21
CA SER A 212 24.57 -1.41 -2.18
C SER A 212 23.64 -2.22 -1.28
N VAL A 213 23.15 -1.58 -0.21
CA VAL A 213 22.10 -2.12 0.68
C VAL A 213 20.87 -2.54 -0.13
N LEU A 214 20.52 -1.78 -1.17
CA LEU A 214 19.36 -2.03 -2.02
C LEU A 214 19.54 -3.33 -2.85
N CYS A 215 20.75 -3.56 -3.38
CA CYS A 215 21.08 -4.79 -4.10
C CYS A 215 21.10 -6.01 -3.17
N ARG A 216 21.71 -5.90 -1.98
CA ARG A 216 21.68 -6.98 -0.97
C ARG A 216 20.25 -7.33 -0.56
N SER A 217 19.43 -6.31 -0.27
CA SER A 217 18.03 -6.50 0.12
C SER A 217 17.19 -7.17 -0.98
N ALA A 218 17.37 -6.74 -2.24
CA ALA A 218 16.72 -7.39 -3.38
C ALA A 218 17.19 -8.84 -3.57
N ALA A 219 18.48 -9.12 -3.41
CA ALA A 219 19.04 -10.46 -3.48
C ALA A 219 18.49 -11.40 -2.39
N TYR A 220 18.34 -10.92 -1.15
CA TYR A 220 17.70 -11.68 -0.07
C TYR A 220 16.28 -12.11 -0.49
N VAL A 221 15.42 -11.14 -0.84
CA VAL A 221 14.02 -11.43 -1.19
C VAL A 221 13.92 -12.34 -2.42
N ALA A 222 14.71 -12.07 -3.46
CA ALA A 222 14.71 -12.87 -4.68
C ALA A 222 15.13 -14.33 -4.45
N LEU A 223 16.19 -14.57 -3.67
CA LEU A 223 16.68 -15.92 -3.39
C LEU A 223 15.82 -16.69 -2.37
N ILE A 224 15.00 -16.02 -1.57
CA ILE A 224 14.02 -16.65 -0.67
C ILE A 224 12.71 -16.97 -1.40
N GLU A 225 12.17 -16.00 -2.15
CA GLU A 225 10.83 -16.09 -2.72
C GLU A 225 10.80 -16.66 -4.14
N GLY A 226 11.91 -16.61 -4.87
CA GLY A 226 12.03 -17.18 -6.21
C GLY A 226 12.04 -18.71 -6.19
N GLY A 227 11.73 -19.34 -7.33
CA GLY A 227 11.62 -20.80 -7.44
C GLY A 227 10.21 -21.36 -7.17
N PRO A 228 10.07 -22.70 -7.05
CA PRO A 228 8.76 -23.37 -7.01
C PRO A 228 7.90 -22.95 -5.81
N ALA A 229 6.71 -22.42 -6.07
CA ALA A 229 5.87 -21.85 -5.01
C ALA A 229 5.36 -22.87 -3.98
N ALA A 230 5.36 -24.17 -4.33
CA ALA A 230 4.98 -25.29 -3.48
C ALA A 230 6.05 -25.67 -2.43
N GLU A 231 7.30 -25.25 -2.60
CA GLU A 231 8.36 -25.51 -1.62
C GLU A 231 8.48 -24.34 -0.62
N ARG A 232 8.69 -24.68 0.67
CA ARG A 232 9.00 -23.70 1.73
C ARG A 232 10.44 -23.18 1.60
N ILE A 233 11.37 -24.07 1.24
CA ILE A 233 12.77 -23.75 0.93
C ILE A 233 12.93 -23.90 -0.58
N ARG A 234 12.74 -22.80 -1.31
CA ARG A 234 12.55 -22.80 -2.77
C ARG A 234 13.83 -22.97 -3.58
N ILE A 235 14.95 -22.50 -3.02
CA ILE A 235 16.28 -22.54 -3.65
C ILE A 235 17.25 -23.08 -2.59
N LYS A 236 17.45 -24.41 -2.62
CA LYS A 236 18.08 -25.17 -1.52
C LYS A 236 19.56 -24.82 -1.30
N ASP A 237 20.27 -24.48 -2.37
CA ASP A 237 21.66 -24.01 -2.36
C ASP A 237 21.78 -22.55 -1.90
N ALA A 238 20.81 -21.68 -2.21
CA ALA A 238 20.81 -20.30 -1.74
C ALA A 238 20.39 -20.13 -0.27
N PHE A 239 19.47 -20.95 0.25
CA PHE A 239 18.93 -20.82 1.59
C PHE A 239 19.98 -20.65 2.72
N PRO A 240 21.01 -21.51 2.83
CA PRO A 240 22.07 -21.31 3.84
C PRO A 240 22.90 -20.04 3.60
N LEU A 241 23.12 -19.65 2.34
CA LEU A 241 23.87 -18.44 1.97
C LEU A 241 23.13 -17.17 2.40
N VAL A 242 21.81 -17.11 2.16
CA VAL A 242 20.96 -15.99 2.59
C VAL A 242 20.89 -15.90 4.12
N LYS A 243 20.76 -17.02 4.83
CA LYS A 243 20.83 -17.05 6.31
C LYS A 243 22.16 -16.49 6.82
N ALA A 244 23.28 -16.93 6.25
CA ALA A 244 24.61 -16.45 6.61
C ALA A 244 24.80 -14.95 6.33
N ALA A 245 24.28 -14.45 5.20
CA ALA A 245 24.32 -13.04 4.85
C ALA A 245 23.48 -12.17 5.80
N LEU A 246 22.26 -12.59 6.12
CA LEU A 246 21.38 -11.86 7.07
C LEU A 246 21.92 -11.87 8.51
N ALA A 247 22.63 -12.91 8.91
CA ALA A 247 23.31 -12.93 10.22
C ALA A 247 24.30 -11.76 10.35
N LYS A 248 25.08 -11.48 9.29
CA LYS A 248 26.09 -10.41 9.25
C LYS A 248 25.60 -9.05 8.71
N GLU A 249 24.39 -8.94 8.16
CA GLU A 249 23.85 -7.69 7.59
C GLU A 249 23.81 -6.57 8.65
N PRO A 250 24.54 -5.45 8.46
CA PRO A 250 24.51 -4.30 9.37
C PRO A 250 23.27 -3.42 9.21
N ASP A 251 22.65 -3.36 8.03
CA ASP A 251 21.47 -2.51 7.80
C ASP A 251 20.19 -3.16 8.37
N VAL A 252 19.54 -2.44 9.28
CA VAL A 252 18.37 -2.95 10.01
C VAL A 252 17.15 -3.16 9.10
N ASP A 253 16.97 -2.34 8.05
CA ASP A 253 15.84 -2.48 7.12
C ASP A 253 16.04 -3.68 6.18
N ALA A 254 17.25 -3.82 5.61
CA ALA A 254 17.61 -4.96 4.77
C ALA A 254 17.55 -6.29 5.54
N LYS A 255 18.08 -6.30 6.78
CA LYS A 255 18.01 -7.47 7.68
C LYS A 255 16.57 -7.84 8.02
N PHE A 256 15.72 -6.84 8.29
CA PHE A 256 14.30 -7.09 8.54
C PHE A 256 13.61 -7.67 7.30
N ARG A 257 13.77 -7.05 6.13
CA ARG A 257 13.15 -7.51 4.87
C ARG A 257 13.51 -8.97 4.55
N GLY A 258 14.78 -9.34 4.66
CA GLY A 258 15.22 -10.72 4.41
C GLY A 258 14.71 -11.70 5.47
N THR A 259 14.78 -11.34 6.76
CA THR A 259 14.29 -12.21 7.85
C THR A 259 12.76 -12.37 7.81
N TRP A 260 12.04 -11.32 7.40
CA TRP A 260 10.59 -11.33 7.17
C TRP A 260 10.20 -12.21 6.00
N ALA A 261 10.91 -12.12 4.87
CA ALA A 261 10.72 -13.01 3.72
C ALA A 261 11.02 -14.48 4.09
N LEU A 262 12.08 -14.71 4.87
CA LEU A 262 12.41 -16.04 5.42
C LEU A 262 11.27 -16.56 6.30
N LEU A 263 10.77 -15.77 7.26
CA LEU A 263 9.63 -16.14 8.10
C LEU A 263 8.41 -16.53 7.25
N LEU A 264 7.96 -15.66 6.36
CA LEU A 264 6.69 -15.86 5.62
C LEU A 264 6.77 -16.96 4.55
N THR A 265 7.95 -17.26 4.01
CA THR A 265 8.14 -18.27 2.97
C THR A 265 8.58 -19.62 3.53
N SER A 266 9.62 -19.63 4.37
CA SER A 266 10.13 -20.89 4.95
C SER A 266 9.27 -21.42 6.09
N ARG A 267 8.59 -20.55 6.86
CA ARG A 267 7.84 -20.93 8.07
C ARG A 267 8.68 -21.59 9.16
N GLU A 268 9.99 -21.38 9.16
CA GLU A 268 10.87 -21.85 10.23
C GLU A 268 10.75 -20.98 11.49
N LYS A 269 10.62 -21.63 12.65
CA LYS A 269 10.34 -20.98 13.94
C LYS A 269 11.46 -20.07 14.43
N GLU A 270 12.70 -20.27 13.96
CA GLU A 270 13.88 -19.49 14.32
C GLU A 270 13.79 -18.01 13.91
N PHE A 271 12.99 -17.68 12.89
CA PHE A 271 12.88 -16.31 12.39
C PHE A 271 11.91 -15.44 13.20
N VAL A 272 10.97 -16.02 13.95
CA VAL A 272 10.08 -15.27 14.85
C VAL A 272 10.85 -14.57 15.98
N PRO A 273 11.68 -15.24 16.81
CA PRO A 273 12.44 -14.56 17.86
C PRO A 273 13.48 -13.60 17.26
N ALA A 274 14.09 -13.94 16.12
CA ALA A 274 15.03 -13.04 15.43
C ALA A 274 14.37 -11.72 15.02
N LEU A 275 13.10 -11.74 14.59
CA LEU A 275 12.34 -10.51 14.29
C LEU A 275 11.90 -9.77 15.56
N ILE A 276 11.50 -10.50 16.61
CA ILE A 276 11.15 -9.92 17.92
C ILE A 276 12.36 -9.16 18.50
N ASP A 277 13.55 -9.73 18.47
CA ASP A 277 14.78 -9.08 18.97
C ASP A 277 15.15 -7.80 18.21
N MET A 278 14.66 -7.60 16.98
CA MET A 278 14.88 -6.38 16.22
C MET A 278 13.98 -5.21 16.65
N ILE A 279 12.83 -5.48 17.31
CA ILE A 279 11.79 -4.47 17.63
C ILE A 279 12.33 -3.12 18.14
N PRO A 280 13.28 -3.04 19.10
CA PRO A 280 13.78 -1.77 19.63
C PRO A 280 14.50 -0.89 18.60
N LYS A 281 15.01 -1.50 17.53
CA LYS A 281 15.79 -0.84 16.46
C LYS A 281 15.02 -0.68 15.15
N LEU A 282 13.82 -1.27 15.04
CA LEU A 282 13.02 -1.18 13.82
C LEU A 282 12.44 0.23 13.65
N PRO A 283 12.48 0.82 12.44
CA PRO A 283 11.71 2.02 12.16
C PRO A 283 10.21 1.71 12.23
N ARG A 284 9.38 2.71 12.55
CA ARG A 284 7.92 2.55 12.69
C ARG A 284 7.25 1.94 11.45
N GLY A 285 7.80 2.20 10.25
CA GLY A 285 7.39 1.56 8.99
C GLY A 285 7.69 0.05 8.83
N ARG A 286 8.29 -0.59 9.84
CA ARG A 286 8.43 -2.07 9.92
C ARG A 286 7.72 -2.67 11.12
N ILE A 287 7.65 -1.93 12.23
CA ILE A 287 6.99 -2.37 13.46
C ILE A 287 5.56 -2.87 13.20
N TRP A 288 4.76 -2.16 12.40
CA TRP A 288 3.36 -2.53 12.13
C TRP A 288 3.20 -3.93 11.51
N GLN A 289 4.17 -4.38 10.69
CA GLN A 289 4.12 -5.67 10.00
C GLN A 289 4.25 -6.81 11.02
N LEU A 290 5.25 -6.68 11.89
CA LEU A 290 5.54 -7.64 12.95
C LEU A 290 4.46 -7.60 14.04
N GLU A 291 3.96 -6.42 14.40
CA GLU A 291 2.81 -6.25 15.31
C GLU A 291 1.56 -6.97 14.78
N GLU A 292 1.17 -6.77 13.52
CA GLU A 292 0.02 -7.48 12.91
C GLU A 292 0.20 -9.01 12.94
N PHE A 293 1.41 -9.51 12.62
CA PHE A 293 1.70 -10.94 12.66
C PHE A 293 1.59 -11.50 14.09
N LEU A 294 2.20 -10.83 15.07
CA LEU A 294 2.21 -11.25 16.47
C LEU A 294 0.80 -11.20 17.08
N LEU A 295 0.01 -10.17 16.78
CA LEU A 295 -1.38 -10.05 17.23
C LEU A 295 -2.27 -11.14 16.64
N GLN A 296 -2.11 -11.49 15.36
CA GLN A 296 -2.86 -12.59 14.74
C GLN A 296 -2.41 -13.96 15.24
N ALA A 297 -1.11 -14.14 15.52
CA ALA A 297 -0.58 -15.38 16.07
C ALA A 297 -1.03 -15.61 17.53
N ALA A 298 -1.21 -14.55 18.31
CA ALA A 298 -1.58 -14.65 19.72
C ALA A 298 -3.08 -14.56 20.00
N GLY A 299 -3.85 -13.85 19.17
CA GLY A 299 -5.30 -13.66 19.35
C GLY A 299 -5.63 -13.00 20.71
N ASP A 300 -6.42 -13.70 21.51
CA ASP A 300 -6.76 -13.28 22.88
C ASP A 300 -5.64 -13.57 23.89
N GLY A 301 -4.72 -14.48 23.58
CA GLY A 301 -3.56 -14.83 24.39
C GLY A 301 -2.36 -13.90 24.23
N LYS A 302 -2.54 -12.70 23.67
CA LYS A 302 -1.49 -11.69 23.46
C LYS A 302 -1.01 -11.08 24.80
N PRO A 303 0.29 -10.79 24.96
CA PRO A 303 0.77 -10.05 26.13
C PRO A 303 0.21 -8.63 26.16
N ASN A 304 0.05 -8.05 27.35
CA ASN A 304 -0.34 -6.64 27.48
C ASN A 304 0.86 -5.70 27.23
N ALA A 305 1.39 -5.75 26.02
CA ALA A 305 2.49 -4.94 25.53
C ALA A 305 2.00 -3.90 24.51
N ARG A 306 2.73 -2.78 24.37
CA ARG A 306 2.44 -1.73 23.39
C ARG A 306 3.70 -1.37 22.63
N PHE A 307 3.59 -1.25 21.32
CA PHE A 307 4.66 -0.73 20.48
C PHE A 307 4.56 0.80 20.52
N GLY A 308 5.25 1.43 21.48
CA GLY A 308 5.26 2.90 21.65
C GLY A 308 6.22 3.63 20.70
N LYS A 309 6.55 4.88 21.02
CA LYS A 309 7.55 5.69 20.28
C LYS A 309 8.99 5.51 20.75
N SER A 310 9.21 5.25 22.04
CA SER A 310 10.55 5.23 22.62
C SER A 310 11.21 3.86 22.54
N GLU A 311 12.55 3.82 22.46
CA GLU A 311 13.32 2.57 22.53
C GLU A 311 13.01 1.78 23.81
N GLU A 312 12.75 2.45 24.93
CA GLU A 312 12.31 1.82 26.19
C GLU A 312 10.95 1.11 26.02
N SER A 313 9.95 1.77 25.42
CA SER A 313 8.63 1.17 25.17
C SER A 313 8.71 -0.03 24.21
N LEU A 314 9.55 0.08 23.18
CA LEU A 314 9.80 -0.99 22.21
C LEU A 314 10.60 -2.14 22.83
N THR A 315 11.50 -1.88 23.78
CA THR A 315 12.22 -2.91 24.55
C THR A 315 11.26 -3.68 25.46
N LYS A 316 10.37 -2.99 26.17
CA LYS A 316 9.29 -3.64 26.96
C LYS A 316 8.39 -4.50 26.08
N ALA A 317 8.06 -4.03 24.87
CA ALA A 317 7.30 -4.82 23.90
C ALA A 317 8.08 -6.06 23.44
N LYS A 318 9.35 -5.89 23.07
CA LYS A 318 10.27 -6.96 22.66
C LYS A 318 10.37 -8.05 23.73
N ASP A 319 10.58 -7.69 24.98
CA ASP A 319 10.73 -8.67 26.07
C ASP A 319 9.42 -9.41 26.38
N ALA A 320 8.29 -8.71 26.37
CA ALA A 320 6.97 -9.33 26.57
C ALA A 320 6.60 -10.30 25.43
N TRP A 321 6.87 -9.92 24.18
CA TRP A 321 6.65 -10.80 23.02
C TRP A 321 7.64 -11.96 22.95
N ALA A 322 8.89 -11.77 23.37
CA ALA A 322 9.87 -12.85 23.49
C ALA A 322 9.47 -13.87 24.57
N GLY A 323 8.95 -13.39 25.72
CA GLY A 323 8.38 -14.23 26.77
C GLY A 323 7.18 -15.05 26.26
N TRP A 324 6.21 -14.37 25.63
CA TRP A 324 5.07 -15.04 25.00
C TRP A 324 5.48 -16.11 23.98
N TRP A 325 6.43 -15.78 23.09
CA TRP A 325 6.90 -16.74 22.09
C TRP A 325 7.60 -17.94 22.74
N LYS A 326 8.43 -17.72 23.77
CA LYS A 326 9.10 -18.81 24.50
C LYS A 326 8.11 -19.82 25.10
N GLU A 327 6.96 -19.36 25.58
CA GLU A 327 5.90 -20.23 26.10
C GLU A 327 5.11 -20.94 24.99
N LYS A 328 4.82 -20.26 23.87
CA LYS A 328 3.96 -20.79 22.81
C LYS A 328 4.68 -21.58 21.72
N ALA A 329 5.97 -21.34 21.49
CA ALA A 329 6.71 -21.83 20.32
C ALA A 329 6.65 -23.35 20.13
N ASN A 330 6.65 -24.13 21.21
CA ASN A 330 6.58 -25.60 21.14
C ASN A 330 5.25 -26.08 20.54
N GLY A 331 4.13 -25.49 20.93
CA GLY A 331 2.79 -25.84 20.46
C GLY A 331 2.31 -25.07 19.22
N PHE A 332 2.99 -23.98 18.83
CA PHE A 332 2.56 -23.15 17.70
C PHE A 332 2.92 -23.79 16.35
N ASP A 333 1.92 -24.09 15.52
CA ASP A 333 2.14 -24.53 14.14
C ASP A 333 2.19 -23.33 13.18
N LEU A 334 3.41 -22.93 12.83
CA LEU A 334 3.69 -21.81 11.93
C LEU A 334 3.43 -22.14 10.44
N VAL A 335 3.30 -23.42 10.09
CA VAL A 335 2.95 -23.88 8.74
C VAL A 335 1.44 -23.84 8.56
N ALA A 336 0.67 -24.28 9.55
CA ALA A 336 -0.80 -24.16 9.57
C ALA A 336 -1.28 -22.70 9.78
N PHE A 337 -0.45 -21.83 10.38
CA PHE A 337 -0.84 -20.44 10.66
C PHE A 337 -1.03 -19.57 9.40
N ALA A 338 -2.29 -19.26 9.09
CA ALA A 338 -2.70 -18.41 7.99
C ALA A 338 -2.67 -16.90 8.34
N PHE A 339 -1.48 -16.34 8.55
CA PHE A 339 -1.29 -14.89 8.69
C PHE A 339 -1.93 -14.13 7.52
N THR A 340 -2.93 -13.29 7.77
CA THR A 340 -3.68 -12.55 6.75
C THR A 340 -3.65 -11.06 7.11
N PRO A 341 -2.71 -10.26 6.57
CA PRO A 341 -2.58 -8.84 6.90
C PRO A 341 -3.90 -8.09 6.71
N ARG A 342 -4.35 -7.38 7.76
CA ARG A 342 -5.59 -6.59 7.73
C ARG A 342 -5.37 -5.17 7.17
N ILE A 343 -4.11 -4.77 7.09
CA ILE A 343 -3.61 -3.55 6.45
C ILE A 343 -2.37 -3.88 5.61
N THR A 344 -2.14 -3.09 4.58
CA THR A 344 -0.96 -3.07 3.72
C THR A 344 0.12 -2.11 4.21
N GLY A 345 -0.20 -1.23 5.16
CA GLY A 345 0.71 -0.26 5.78
C GLY A 345 0.79 1.09 5.06
N TYR A 346 0.14 1.22 3.89
CA TYR A 346 0.05 2.50 3.21
C TYR A 346 -0.88 3.44 3.99
N THR A 347 -0.49 4.71 4.11
CA THR A 347 -1.33 5.74 4.75
C THR A 347 -1.66 6.81 3.71
N ASP A 348 -2.92 6.90 3.31
CA ASP A 348 -3.41 7.94 2.42
C ASP A 348 -3.87 9.14 3.27
N ILE A 349 -3.38 10.33 2.94
CA ILE A 349 -3.56 11.56 3.71
C ILE A 349 -4.09 12.65 2.77
N ILE A 350 -5.24 13.24 3.11
CA ILE A 350 -5.73 14.45 2.45
C ILE A 350 -5.24 15.65 3.25
N GLU A 351 -4.59 16.58 2.56
CA GLU A 351 -4.03 17.79 3.14
C GLU A 351 -4.65 19.05 2.53
N GLN A 352 -4.82 20.09 3.35
CA GLN A 352 -5.47 21.35 2.99
C GLN A 352 -4.77 22.57 3.60
N ASP A 353 -4.76 23.71 2.91
CA ASP A 353 -4.40 25.00 3.51
C ASP A 353 -5.49 25.58 4.43
N VAL A 354 -5.13 26.57 5.25
CA VAL A 354 -6.08 27.26 6.14
C VAL A 354 -7.17 28.05 5.39
N ASN A 355 -6.94 28.40 4.11
CA ASN A 355 -7.84 29.24 3.31
C ASN A 355 -8.74 28.45 2.34
N PHE A 356 -8.71 27.11 2.37
CA PHE A 356 -9.52 26.25 1.49
C PHE A 356 -9.24 26.44 -0.01
N GLY A 357 -8.07 26.97 -0.36
CA GLY A 357 -7.63 27.23 -1.73
C GLY A 357 -6.67 26.18 -2.29
N ARG A 358 -5.94 25.45 -1.45
CA ARG A 358 -4.96 24.44 -1.86
C ARG A 358 -5.21 23.10 -1.18
N PHE A 359 -5.29 22.05 -2.00
CA PHE A 359 -5.52 20.68 -1.56
C PHE A 359 -4.52 19.75 -2.22
N GLN A 360 -4.05 18.75 -1.48
CA GLN A 360 -3.23 17.68 -2.01
C GLN A 360 -3.54 16.35 -1.32
N LEU A 361 -3.24 15.26 -2.01
CA LEU A 361 -3.26 13.89 -1.51
C LEU A 361 -1.82 13.42 -1.39
N VAL A 362 -1.43 12.94 -0.22
CA VAL A 362 -0.14 12.27 0.03
C VAL A 362 -0.40 10.82 0.40
N THR A 363 0.19 9.89 -0.33
CA THR A 363 0.27 8.48 0.09
C THR A 363 1.65 8.21 0.67
N LEU A 364 1.70 7.84 1.95
CA LEU A 364 2.86 7.20 2.56
C LEU A 364 2.85 5.70 2.27
N GLY A 365 4.01 5.14 1.96
CA GLY A 365 4.22 3.71 1.83
C GLY A 365 4.27 2.98 3.17
N PRO A 366 4.40 1.65 3.14
CA PRO A 366 4.60 0.82 4.33
C PRO A 366 5.77 1.27 5.21
N ASP A 367 6.84 1.75 4.56
CA ASP A 367 8.05 2.33 5.15
C ASP A 367 7.85 3.75 5.74
N GLN A 368 6.62 4.27 5.69
CA GLN A 368 6.22 5.63 6.07
C GLN A 368 6.88 6.75 5.24
N LYS A 369 7.51 6.41 4.11
CA LYS A 369 8.03 7.39 3.16
C LYS A 369 6.95 7.78 2.16
N GLU A 370 6.98 9.01 1.70
CA GLU A 370 6.07 9.53 0.66
C GLU A 370 6.30 8.78 -0.66
N LYS A 371 5.23 8.22 -1.24
CA LYS A 371 5.24 7.45 -2.50
C LYS A 371 4.48 8.16 -3.62
N VAL A 372 3.43 8.89 -3.28
CA VAL A 372 2.58 9.63 -4.23
C VAL A 372 2.21 10.98 -3.61
N LYS A 373 2.28 12.04 -4.42
CA LYS A 373 1.68 13.35 -4.14
C LYS A 373 0.82 13.75 -5.35
N ILE A 374 -0.46 14.05 -5.13
CA ILE A 374 -1.42 14.45 -6.17
C ILE A 374 -2.06 15.77 -5.77
N GLY A 375 -2.07 16.77 -6.66
CA GLY A 375 -2.63 18.10 -6.41
C GLY A 375 -1.54 19.12 -6.06
N ALA A 376 -1.84 20.00 -5.09
CA ALA A 376 -1.05 21.18 -4.69
C ALA A 376 -0.98 22.30 -5.75
N GLU A 377 -0.42 22.04 -6.93
CA GLU A 377 -0.12 23.05 -7.95
C GLU A 377 -0.31 22.52 -9.39
N GLY A 378 -0.35 23.42 -10.38
CA GLY A 378 -0.45 23.05 -11.79
C GLY A 378 -1.86 22.71 -12.28
N VAL A 379 -1.96 21.90 -13.34
CA VAL A 379 -3.22 21.45 -13.95
C VAL A 379 -3.82 20.26 -13.20
N ASN A 380 -5.15 20.08 -13.28
CA ASN A 380 -5.89 19.06 -12.52
C ASN A 380 -5.78 19.22 -10.99
N GLN A 381 -5.96 20.43 -10.46
CA GLN A 381 -6.07 20.61 -9.01
C GLN A 381 -7.23 19.79 -8.40
N LEU A 382 -7.15 19.52 -7.10
CA LEU A 382 -8.21 18.88 -6.32
C LEU A 382 -9.18 19.93 -5.79
N THR A 383 -10.48 19.69 -5.89
CA THR A 383 -11.51 20.66 -5.48
C THR A 383 -12.32 20.16 -4.28
N TYR A 384 -11.87 20.52 -3.06
CA TYR A 384 -12.39 20.01 -1.79
C TYR A 384 -12.50 18.46 -1.76
N PRO A 385 -11.36 17.75 -1.89
CA PRO A 385 -11.32 16.30 -1.81
C PRO A 385 -11.74 15.84 -0.41
N THR A 386 -12.66 14.88 -0.35
CA THR A 386 -13.26 14.41 0.91
C THR A 386 -12.90 12.96 1.24
N ASP A 387 -12.67 12.13 0.24
CA ASP A 387 -12.20 10.76 0.45
C ASP A 387 -11.39 10.26 -0.75
N VAL A 388 -10.55 9.26 -0.49
CA VAL A 388 -9.68 8.63 -1.48
C VAL A 388 -9.66 7.13 -1.26
N LYS A 389 -9.75 6.34 -2.34
CA LYS A 389 -9.47 4.91 -2.30
C LYS A 389 -8.54 4.51 -3.44
N LYS A 390 -7.63 3.57 -3.16
CA LYS A 390 -6.78 2.92 -4.17
C LYS A 390 -7.62 1.88 -4.92
N LEU A 391 -7.67 1.96 -6.24
CA LEU A 391 -8.36 1.01 -7.11
C LEU A 391 -7.46 -0.20 -7.44
N PRO A 392 -8.03 -1.37 -7.80
CA PRO A 392 -7.26 -2.56 -8.17
C PRO A 392 -6.34 -2.38 -9.39
N ASN A 393 -6.62 -1.42 -10.27
CA ASN A 393 -5.79 -1.08 -11.43
C ASN A 393 -4.60 -0.16 -11.10
N GLY A 394 -4.41 0.21 -9.82
CA GLY A 394 -3.34 1.11 -9.38
C GLY A 394 -3.70 2.60 -9.38
N ASN A 395 -4.85 2.99 -9.93
CA ASN A 395 -5.32 4.38 -9.88
C ASN A 395 -5.91 4.73 -8.50
N TYR A 396 -6.14 6.01 -8.27
CA TYR A 396 -6.84 6.55 -7.11
C TYR A 396 -8.21 7.06 -7.55
N ILE A 397 -9.28 6.64 -6.88
CA ILE A 397 -10.58 7.30 -6.98
C ILE A 397 -10.71 8.31 -5.84
N ILE A 398 -11.07 9.55 -6.17
CA ILE A 398 -11.14 10.67 -5.23
C ILE A 398 -12.52 11.32 -5.32
N ALA A 399 -13.17 11.52 -4.18
CA ALA A 399 -14.40 12.29 -4.06
C ALA A 399 -14.06 13.79 -3.97
N GLU A 400 -14.51 14.59 -4.93
CA GLU A 400 -14.28 16.05 -4.96
C GLU A 400 -15.62 16.77 -4.77
N GLN A 401 -15.93 17.09 -3.51
CA GLN A 401 -17.27 17.54 -3.10
C GLN A 401 -17.72 18.79 -3.87
N ASN A 402 -16.89 19.83 -3.90
CA ASN A 402 -17.24 21.12 -4.47
C ASN A 402 -17.25 21.12 -6.01
N ALA A 403 -16.66 20.09 -6.64
CA ALA A 403 -16.73 19.87 -8.08
C ALA A 403 -17.85 18.88 -8.49
N ASN A 404 -18.66 18.39 -7.56
CA ASN A 404 -19.76 17.44 -7.79
C ASN A 404 -19.31 16.24 -8.65
N ARG A 405 -18.17 15.63 -8.30
CA ARG A 405 -17.60 14.53 -9.06
C ARG A 405 -16.80 13.54 -8.23
N LEU A 406 -16.68 12.33 -8.74
CA LEU A 406 -15.58 11.43 -8.47
C LEU A 406 -14.57 11.53 -9.63
N THR A 407 -13.28 11.61 -9.34
CA THR A 407 -12.22 11.47 -10.36
C THR A 407 -11.39 10.22 -10.10
N GLU A 408 -11.16 9.45 -11.16
CA GLU A 408 -10.13 8.42 -11.21
C GLU A 408 -8.85 9.06 -11.76
N ARG A 409 -7.75 8.93 -11.03
CA ARG A 409 -6.46 9.54 -11.36
C ARG A 409 -5.33 8.53 -11.26
N ASP A 410 -4.35 8.62 -12.15
CA ASP A 410 -3.11 7.84 -11.99
C ASP A 410 -2.19 8.44 -10.91
N SER A 411 -1.06 7.80 -10.63
CA SER A 411 -0.08 8.23 -9.63
C SER A 411 0.53 9.61 -9.89
N THR A 412 0.42 10.15 -11.11
CA THR A 412 0.86 11.51 -11.46
C THR A 412 -0.21 12.58 -11.20
N GLY A 413 -1.43 12.18 -10.83
CA GLY A 413 -2.57 13.07 -10.60
C GLY A 413 -3.35 13.43 -11.87
N ARG A 414 -2.95 12.92 -13.04
CA ARG A 414 -3.71 13.04 -14.29
C ARG A 414 -5.06 12.35 -14.16
N ILE A 415 -6.13 13.06 -14.50
CA ILE A 415 -7.49 12.51 -14.50
C ILE A 415 -7.63 11.54 -15.69
N VAL A 416 -7.92 10.27 -15.37
CA VAL A 416 -8.19 9.19 -16.33
C VAL A 416 -9.69 9.11 -16.63
N LYS A 417 -10.53 9.32 -15.61
CA LYS A 417 -12.01 9.33 -15.73
C LYS A 417 -12.61 10.33 -14.74
N SER A 418 -13.72 10.95 -15.12
CA SER A 418 -14.54 11.77 -14.22
C SER A 418 -15.98 11.26 -14.27
N THR A 419 -16.64 11.15 -13.13
CA THR A 419 -18.04 10.72 -13.00
C THR A 419 -18.78 11.75 -12.15
N SER A 420 -19.89 12.31 -12.64
CA SER A 420 -20.68 13.28 -11.88
C SER A 420 -21.41 12.59 -10.72
N VAL A 421 -21.26 13.13 -9.51
CA VAL A 421 -21.95 12.70 -8.29
C VAL A 421 -22.17 13.96 -7.44
N ASN A 422 -23.39 14.18 -6.97
CA ASN A 422 -23.72 15.40 -6.20
C ASN A 422 -23.04 15.38 -4.82
N TYR A 423 -22.24 16.39 -4.48
CA TYR A 423 -21.54 16.60 -3.19
C TYR A 423 -21.04 15.33 -2.46
N PRO A 424 -20.13 14.51 -3.06
CA PRO A 424 -19.62 13.29 -2.46
C PRO A 424 -18.72 13.56 -1.24
N LEU A 425 -18.82 12.70 -0.22
CA LEU A 425 -18.14 12.81 1.07
C LEU A 425 -17.29 11.59 1.43
N ASN A 426 -17.73 10.39 1.04
CA ASN A 426 -17.04 9.12 1.26
C ASN A 426 -17.36 8.15 0.12
N ILE A 427 -16.37 7.32 -0.24
CA ILE A 427 -16.49 6.24 -1.22
C ILE A 427 -16.12 4.97 -0.48
N ASP A 428 -16.93 3.92 -0.46
CA ASP A 428 -16.51 2.60 0.02
C ASP A 428 -16.63 1.55 -1.09
N LEU A 429 -15.48 1.00 -1.48
CA LEU A 429 -15.35 0.01 -2.54
C LEU A 429 -15.89 -1.35 -2.08
N MET A 430 -16.58 -2.04 -2.98
CA MET A 430 -17.11 -3.38 -2.77
C MET A 430 -16.26 -4.44 -3.51
N SER A 431 -16.28 -5.67 -3.01
CA SER A 431 -15.46 -6.77 -3.56
C SER A 431 -15.90 -7.26 -4.95
N ASP A 432 -17.10 -6.90 -5.40
CA ASP A 432 -17.64 -7.13 -6.75
C ASP A 432 -17.21 -6.05 -7.76
N GLY A 433 -16.48 -5.03 -7.31
CA GLY A 433 -16.06 -3.87 -8.10
C GLY A 433 -17.05 -2.71 -8.09
N GLY A 434 -18.20 -2.83 -7.43
CA GLY A 434 -19.09 -1.70 -7.17
C GLY A 434 -18.59 -0.79 -6.05
N MET A 435 -19.39 0.22 -5.70
CA MET A 435 -19.09 1.12 -4.58
C MET A 435 -20.36 1.68 -3.94
N VAL A 436 -20.28 2.00 -2.65
CA VAL A 436 -21.21 2.91 -1.99
C VAL A 436 -20.61 4.32 -1.98
N VAL A 437 -21.41 5.34 -2.25
CA VAL A 437 -21.01 6.74 -2.14
C VAL A 437 -21.95 7.46 -1.20
N VAL A 438 -21.41 8.02 -0.12
CA VAL A 438 -22.13 8.93 0.79
C VAL A 438 -21.92 10.35 0.31
N SER A 439 -23.00 11.13 0.23
CA SER A 439 -23.03 12.50 -0.24
C SER A 439 -23.83 13.39 0.73
N ARG A 440 -23.73 14.73 0.62
CA ARG A 440 -24.49 15.67 1.47
C ARG A 440 -26.00 15.39 1.52
N ASN A 441 -26.59 14.90 0.42
CA ASN A 441 -28.04 14.76 0.23
C ASN A 441 -28.51 13.34 -0.08
N GLN A 442 -27.62 12.34 -0.09
CA GLN A 442 -27.96 10.98 -0.50
C GLN A 442 -26.89 9.95 -0.09
N VAL A 443 -27.31 8.68 -0.05
CA VAL A 443 -26.41 7.52 -0.08
C VAL A 443 -26.78 6.68 -1.28
N VAL A 444 -25.80 6.33 -2.12
CA VAL A 444 -26.03 5.59 -3.37
C VAL A 444 -25.14 4.36 -3.42
N GLN A 445 -25.71 3.20 -3.73
CA GLN A 445 -24.90 2.05 -4.15
C GLN A 445 -24.87 1.99 -5.67
N TYR A 446 -23.66 1.89 -6.23
CA TYR A 446 -23.38 1.69 -7.64
C TYR A 446 -22.81 0.29 -7.88
N ASP A 447 -23.17 -0.30 -9.03
CA ASP A 447 -22.47 -1.47 -9.56
C ASP A 447 -21.09 -1.08 -10.14
N LYS A 448 -20.31 -2.07 -10.57
CA LYS A 448 -19.00 -1.88 -11.20
C LYS A 448 -18.99 -1.03 -12.49
N ASN A 449 -20.16 -0.75 -13.06
CA ASN A 449 -20.34 0.07 -14.26
C ASN A 449 -20.82 1.50 -13.93
N MET A 450 -20.87 1.87 -12.64
CA MET A 450 -21.49 3.10 -12.13
C MET A 450 -23.01 3.19 -12.36
N LYS A 451 -23.71 2.06 -12.56
CA LYS A 451 -25.17 2.02 -12.57
C LYS A 451 -25.70 1.98 -11.14
N GLN A 452 -26.65 2.87 -10.82
CA GLN A 452 -27.33 2.87 -9.52
C GLN A 452 -28.06 1.54 -9.27
N VAL A 453 -27.76 0.92 -8.12
CA VAL A 453 -28.43 -0.28 -7.60
C VAL A 453 -29.58 0.13 -6.69
N TRP A 454 -29.31 1.02 -5.71
CA TRP A 454 -30.30 1.66 -4.87
C TRP A 454 -29.85 3.07 -4.46
N LEU A 455 -30.80 3.87 -3.97
CA LEU A 455 -30.62 5.26 -3.58
C LEU A 455 -31.45 5.56 -2.33
N TYR A 456 -30.80 6.07 -1.30
CA TYR A 456 -31.42 6.76 -0.17
C TYR A 456 -31.28 8.28 -0.38
N THR A 457 -32.38 9.04 -0.30
CA THR A 457 -32.38 10.50 -0.49
C THR A 457 -32.64 11.25 0.80
N ARG A 458 -31.97 12.40 0.97
CA ARG A 458 -32.09 13.26 2.16
C ARG A 458 -32.12 14.73 1.76
N GLN A 459 -33.32 15.29 1.71
CA GLN A 459 -33.61 16.63 1.17
C GLN A 459 -33.06 17.79 2.02
N GLN A 460 -32.56 17.50 3.21
CA GLN A 460 -32.00 18.47 4.15
C GLN A 460 -30.55 18.88 3.82
N TYR A 461 -29.87 18.15 2.91
CA TYR A 461 -28.45 18.37 2.55
C TYR A 461 -27.49 18.38 3.76
N ASP A 462 -27.86 17.80 4.88
CA ASP A 462 -27.20 17.91 6.18
C ASP A 462 -26.27 16.72 6.51
N ILE A 463 -26.04 15.77 5.59
CA ILE A 463 -25.06 14.69 5.83
C ILE A 463 -23.65 15.31 5.87
N MET A 464 -22.87 15.01 6.90
CA MET A 464 -21.49 15.50 7.09
C MET A 464 -20.43 14.41 6.90
N GLY A 465 -20.83 13.15 6.97
CA GLY A 465 -19.96 12.01 6.78
C GLY A 465 -20.74 10.71 6.85
N GLY A 466 -20.12 9.64 6.42
CA GLY A 466 -20.67 8.29 6.55
C GLY A 466 -19.66 7.27 6.10
N HIS A 467 -20.00 6.01 6.34
CA HIS A 467 -19.14 4.87 6.06
C HIS A 467 -19.97 3.58 5.98
N ARG A 468 -19.58 2.67 5.09
CA ARG A 468 -20.16 1.32 4.96
C ARG A 468 -19.51 0.36 5.95
N MET A 469 -20.30 -0.10 6.92
CA MET A 469 -19.90 -1.08 7.95
C MET A 469 -19.57 -2.45 7.34
N PRO A 470 -18.87 -3.36 8.06
CA PRO A 470 -18.49 -4.68 7.53
C PRO A 470 -19.70 -5.55 7.12
N ASN A 471 -20.77 -5.55 7.93
CA ASN A 471 -22.07 -6.17 7.60
C ASN A 471 -22.75 -5.60 6.33
N GLY A 472 -22.29 -4.45 5.83
CA GLY A 472 -22.74 -3.80 4.62
C GLY A 472 -23.73 -2.65 4.80
N ASP A 473 -24.26 -2.43 6.00
CA ASP A 473 -25.07 -1.25 6.30
C ASP A 473 -24.22 0.02 6.19
N VAL A 474 -24.86 1.15 5.91
CA VAL A 474 -24.19 2.45 5.83
C VAL A 474 -24.59 3.31 7.02
N VAL A 475 -23.63 3.69 7.86
CA VAL A 475 -23.83 4.75 8.86
C VAL A 475 -23.58 6.11 8.22
N PHE A 476 -24.38 7.11 8.58
CA PHE A 476 -24.08 8.51 8.24
C PHE A 476 -24.44 9.44 9.39
N ILE A 477 -23.72 10.56 9.49
CA ILE A 477 -23.87 11.58 10.54
C ILE A 477 -24.41 12.88 9.95
N THR A 478 -25.28 13.56 10.71
CA THR A 478 -25.93 14.82 10.27
C THR A 478 -25.34 16.05 10.94
N GLN A 479 -25.43 17.20 10.28
CA GLN A 479 -24.88 18.47 10.75
C GLN A 479 -25.55 18.96 12.03
N PHE A 480 -24.76 19.49 12.98
CA PHE A 480 -25.26 20.35 14.04
C PHE A 480 -25.67 21.72 13.46
N ASN A 481 -26.96 22.08 13.57
CA ASN A 481 -27.52 23.30 12.96
C ASN A 481 -27.97 24.35 13.98
N GLY A 482 -27.44 24.31 15.21
CA GLY A 482 -27.80 25.21 16.31
C GLY A 482 -29.04 24.77 17.08
N ASN A 483 -30.10 24.36 16.39
CA ASN A 483 -31.36 23.93 17.01
C ASN A 483 -31.44 22.41 17.22
N ASN A 484 -30.87 21.62 16.30
CA ASN A 484 -30.85 20.17 16.36
C ASN A 484 -29.43 19.67 16.66
N GLN A 485 -29.33 18.74 17.61
CA GLN A 485 -28.12 17.95 17.79
C GLN A 485 -27.86 17.06 16.57
N PRO A 486 -26.59 16.77 16.26
CA PRO A 486 -26.26 15.84 15.20
C PRO A 486 -26.70 14.42 15.58
N ASN A 487 -27.07 13.61 14.57
CA ASN A 487 -27.49 12.23 14.78
C ASN A 487 -26.77 11.28 13.82
N VAL A 488 -26.58 10.04 14.25
CA VAL A 488 -26.18 8.91 13.39
C VAL A 488 -27.45 8.22 12.92
N PHE A 489 -27.58 8.07 11.61
CA PHE A 489 -28.57 7.22 10.96
C PHE A 489 -27.88 5.99 10.37
N ARG A 490 -28.64 4.91 10.18
CA ARG A 490 -28.19 3.70 9.49
C ARG A 490 -29.11 3.40 8.31
N VAL A 491 -28.51 3.03 7.19
CA VAL A 491 -29.20 2.60 5.97
C VAL A 491 -28.87 1.12 5.73
N GLY A 492 -29.90 0.29 5.59
CA GLY A 492 -29.78 -1.15 5.42
C GLY A 492 -29.20 -1.54 4.06
N ALA A 493 -28.19 -2.41 4.05
CA ALA A 493 -27.45 -2.83 2.84
C ALA A 493 -28.34 -3.39 1.71
N LYS A 494 -29.48 -4.00 2.07
CA LYS A 494 -30.34 -4.80 1.19
C LYS A 494 -31.21 -3.95 0.27
N ASP A 495 -31.77 -2.85 0.78
CA ASP A 495 -32.82 -2.08 0.09
C ASP A 495 -32.72 -0.56 0.27
N GLY A 496 -31.64 -0.05 0.89
CA GLY A 496 -31.40 1.39 0.99
C GLY A 496 -32.35 2.13 1.93
N LYS A 497 -33.01 1.44 2.87
CA LYS A 497 -33.94 2.06 3.84
C LYS A 497 -33.29 2.28 5.21
N GLU A 498 -33.81 3.24 5.97
CA GLU A 498 -33.36 3.45 7.35
C GLU A 498 -33.65 2.23 8.25
N VAL A 499 -32.70 1.89 9.12
CA VAL A 499 -32.79 0.78 10.07
C VAL A 499 -32.37 1.21 11.47
N GLY A 500 -33.02 0.63 12.49
CA GLY A 500 -32.76 0.97 13.89
C GLY A 500 -33.36 2.32 14.32
N LYS A 501 -32.83 2.88 15.41
CA LYS A 501 -33.17 4.23 15.89
C LYS A 501 -31.94 5.13 15.73
N PRO A 502 -32.10 6.42 15.38
CA PRO A 502 -30.98 7.34 15.34
C PRO A 502 -30.32 7.52 16.71
N LEU A 503 -28.99 7.64 16.71
CA LEU A 503 -28.20 7.96 17.91
C LEU A 503 -27.85 9.44 17.91
N THR A 504 -28.27 10.20 18.92
CA THR A 504 -27.82 11.59 19.09
C THR A 504 -26.37 11.64 19.55
N LEU A 505 -25.58 12.51 18.92
CA LEU A 505 -24.15 12.72 19.21
C LEU A 505 -23.90 14.07 19.90
N GLY A 506 -22.71 14.24 20.46
CA GLY A 506 -22.18 15.55 20.81
C GLY A 506 -21.88 16.41 19.58
N ARG A 507 -21.66 17.71 19.80
CA ARG A 507 -21.38 18.66 18.72
C ARG A 507 -20.07 18.29 18.00
N PHE A 508 -20.11 18.25 16.67
CA PHE A 508 -18.95 18.28 15.79
C PHE A 508 -19.13 19.34 14.71
N GLN A 509 -18.05 19.67 13.98
CA GLN A 509 -18.06 20.71 12.93
C GLN A 509 -17.42 20.26 11.60
N GLN A 510 -16.71 19.13 11.58
CA GLN A 510 -15.91 18.68 10.43
C GLN A 510 -16.63 17.61 9.61
N TYR A 511 -16.33 17.55 8.31
CA TYR A 511 -16.69 16.40 7.47
C TYR A 511 -15.82 15.18 7.80
N GLN A 512 -16.21 13.99 7.32
CA GLN A 512 -15.41 12.75 7.42
C GLN A 512 -15.11 12.30 8.87
N SER A 513 -15.88 12.82 9.81
CA SER A 513 -15.74 12.68 11.25
C SER A 513 -16.35 11.38 11.80
N ILE A 514 -16.46 10.32 10.98
CA ILE A 514 -16.95 8.99 11.37
C ILE A 514 -16.19 7.84 10.69
N ASP A 515 -15.99 6.76 11.44
CA ASP A 515 -15.56 5.42 11.00
C ASP A 515 -16.39 4.33 11.72
N SER A 516 -16.28 3.06 11.33
CA SER A 516 -16.93 1.91 11.99
C SER A 516 -15.94 1.03 12.74
N VAL A 517 -16.37 0.44 13.85
CA VAL A 517 -15.54 -0.47 14.66
C VAL A 517 -16.26 -1.81 14.79
N GLY A 518 -16.22 -2.59 13.71
CA GLY A 518 -17.06 -3.79 13.56
C GLY A 518 -18.50 -3.44 13.19
N ASP A 519 -19.43 -4.35 13.49
CA ASP A 519 -20.83 -4.30 13.02
C ASP A 519 -21.79 -3.54 13.94
N ASP A 520 -21.34 -3.18 15.15
CA ASP A 520 -22.19 -2.63 16.21
C ASP A 520 -21.61 -1.39 16.90
N LYS A 521 -20.53 -0.81 16.36
CA LYS A 521 -19.93 0.42 16.89
C LYS A 521 -19.49 1.38 15.82
N ILE A 522 -19.43 2.65 16.20
CA ILE A 522 -18.87 3.75 15.41
C ILE A 522 -17.80 4.48 16.21
N LEU A 523 -16.87 5.10 15.49
CA LEU A 523 -15.89 6.04 16.02
C LEU A 523 -16.20 7.41 15.43
N VAL A 524 -16.28 8.46 16.25
CA VAL A 524 -16.72 9.80 15.83
C VAL A 524 -15.77 10.89 16.36
N CYS A 525 -15.48 11.90 15.53
CA CYS A 525 -14.77 13.12 15.93
C CYS A 525 -15.76 14.20 16.39
N GLU A 526 -15.97 14.33 17.70
CA GLU A 526 -16.66 15.47 18.31
C GLU A 526 -15.71 16.67 18.48
N SER A 527 -16.24 17.86 18.72
CA SER A 527 -15.46 19.11 18.75
C SER A 527 -14.31 19.13 19.75
N ASN A 528 -14.42 18.36 20.84
CA ASN A 528 -13.46 18.30 21.94
C ASN A 528 -13.00 16.87 22.30
N ARG A 529 -13.34 15.85 21.48
CA ARG A 529 -12.95 14.45 21.72
C ARG A 529 -13.19 13.56 20.50
N VAL A 530 -12.43 12.47 20.39
CA VAL A 530 -12.80 11.32 19.54
C VAL A 530 -13.45 10.26 20.44
N VAL A 531 -14.60 9.70 20.05
CA VAL A 531 -15.41 8.80 20.89
C VAL A 531 -15.84 7.56 20.12
N GLU A 532 -15.73 6.39 20.74
CA GLU A 532 -16.34 5.15 20.26
C GLU A 532 -17.69 4.94 20.95
N TYR A 533 -18.76 4.80 20.16
CA TYR A 533 -20.11 4.52 20.63
C TYR A 533 -20.55 3.11 20.24
N ASP A 534 -21.16 2.39 21.18
CA ASP A 534 -21.91 1.17 20.91
C ASP A 534 -23.33 1.52 20.40
N LEU A 535 -23.65 1.09 19.19
CA LEU A 535 -24.90 1.41 18.48
C LEU A 535 -26.13 0.69 19.05
N LYS A 536 -25.96 -0.35 19.87
CA LYS A 536 -27.07 -1.11 20.46
C LYS A 536 -27.53 -0.50 21.79
N THR A 537 -26.59 0.04 22.54
CA THR A 537 -26.77 0.55 23.91
C THR A 537 -26.66 2.07 24.01
N SER A 538 -26.23 2.75 22.94
CA SER A 538 -25.96 4.19 22.89
C SER A 538 -24.87 4.65 23.88
N LYS A 539 -24.01 3.73 24.35
CA LYS A 539 -22.98 4.03 25.35
C LYS A 539 -21.64 4.37 24.72
N GLU A 540 -20.96 5.34 25.32
CA GLU A 540 -19.53 5.57 25.10
C GLU A 540 -18.74 4.38 25.66
N VAL A 541 -17.87 3.78 24.83
CA VAL A 541 -17.02 2.63 25.23
C VAL A 541 -15.53 2.95 25.21
N TRP A 542 -15.13 4.03 24.52
CA TRP A 542 -13.79 4.59 24.56
C TRP A 542 -13.85 6.08 24.20
N LYS A 543 -12.93 6.90 24.72
CA LYS A 543 -12.77 8.29 24.32
C LYS A 543 -11.31 8.74 24.35
N TYR A 544 -11.00 9.78 23.58
CA TYR A 544 -9.74 10.51 23.62
C TYR A 544 -10.04 12.01 23.55
N ASP A 545 -9.76 12.75 24.64
CA ASP A 545 -10.06 14.18 24.75
C ASP A 545 -9.08 14.99 23.89
N THR A 546 -9.59 15.68 22.87
CA THR A 546 -8.76 16.43 21.90
C THR A 546 -9.60 17.41 21.08
N ASN A 547 -9.07 18.60 20.79
CA ASN A 547 -9.78 19.59 19.98
C ASN A 547 -9.44 19.45 18.49
N ASN A 548 -10.39 19.82 17.63
CA ASN A 548 -10.21 19.96 16.17
C ASN A 548 -9.84 18.67 15.41
N ALA A 549 -10.19 17.50 15.96
CA ALA A 549 -10.15 16.25 15.19
C ALA A 549 -11.15 16.33 14.02
N SER A 550 -10.70 15.95 12.82
CA SER A 550 -11.48 16.01 11.58
C SER A 550 -11.75 14.64 10.97
N SER A 551 -10.85 13.68 11.16
CA SER A 551 -11.08 12.28 10.81
C SER A 551 -10.59 11.34 11.90
N CYS A 552 -11.17 10.16 11.98
CA CYS A 552 -10.69 9.08 12.84
C CYS A 552 -10.74 7.74 12.09
N GLN A 553 -9.91 6.79 12.50
CA GLN A 553 -9.95 5.40 12.04
C GLN A 553 -9.45 4.47 13.15
N ARG A 554 -10.17 3.36 13.43
CA ARG A 554 -9.66 2.32 14.33
C ARG A 554 -8.73 1.37 13.56
N LEU A 555 -7.49 1.22 14.01
CA LEU A 555 -6.52 0.32 13.41
C LEU A 555 -6.63 -1.10 13.99
N PRO A 556 -6.19 -2.16 13.25
CA PRO A 556 -6.40 -3.54 13.69
C PRO A 556 -5.55 -3.97 14.90
N ASN A 557 -4.55 -3.17 15.28
CA ASN A 557 -3.79 -3.30 16.54
C ASN A 557 -4.51 -2.66 17.75
N GLY A 558 -5.65 -2.01 17.54
CA GLY A 558 -6.43 -1.32 18.57
C GLY A 558 -6.12 0.17 18.69
N ASN A 559 -5.07 0.66 18.04
CA ASN A 559 -4.73 2.08 18.03
C ASN A 559 -5.76 2.88 17.20
N THR A 560 -5.78 4.20 17.37
CA THR A 560 -6.67 5.10 16.65
C THR A 560 -5.84 6.12 15.85
N LEU A 561 -6.03 6.14 14.53
CA LEU A 561 -5.46 7.17 13.64
C LEU A 561 -6.42 8.37 13.60
N ILE A 562 -5.91 9.59 13.77
CA ILE A 562 -6.70 10.83 13.89
C ILE A 562 -6.07 11.92 13.01
N GLY A 563 -6.87 12.54 12.13
CA GLY A 563 -6.52 13.74 11.37
C GLY A 563 -7.04 15.00 12.05
N PHE A 564 -6.41 16.15 11.82
CA PHE A 564 -6.74 17.42 12.48
C PHE A 564 -6.91 18.58 11.50
N MET A 565 -7.93 19.41 11.74
CA MET A 565 -8.22 20.62 10.98
C MET A 565 -8.51 21.81 11.90
N TYR A 566 -7.57 22.76 11.95
CA TYR A 566 -7.65 24.02 12.67
C TYR A 566 -8.20 25.13 11.76
N TYR A 567 -8.99 26.04 12.34
CA TYR A 567 -9.39 27.28 11.69
C TYR A 567 -8.45 28.42 12.11
N GLY A 568 -8.00 29.23 11.15
CA GLY A 568 -7.12 30.39 11.38
C GLY A 568 -5.61 30.11 11.33
N ASN A 569 -4.82 31.18 11.33
CA ASN A 569 -3.39 31.19 10.97
C ASN A 569 -2.40 30.56 11.99
N GLY A 570 -2.88 29.71 12.91
CA GLY A 570 -2.06 29.20 14.03
C GLY A 570 -1.81 27.68 14.07
N GLY A 571 -2.50 26.89 13.24
CA GLY A 571 -2.44 25.43 13.30
C GLY A 571 -1.56 24.82 12.21
N SER A 572 -0.44 24.19 12.58
CA SER A 572 0.18 23.17 11.73
C SER A 572 -0.61 21.86 11.89
N GLY A 573 -1.61 21.66 11.02
CA GLY A 573 -2.45 20.48 11.06
C GLY A 573 -1.62 19.21 10.86
N ARG A 574 -1.95 18.18 11.64
CA ARG A 574 -1.18 16.93 11.76
C ARG A 574 -2.09 15.73 11.66
N ALA A 575 -1.51 14.56 11.44
CA ALA A 575 -2.17 13.29 11.73
C ALA A 575 -1.40 12.58 12.84
N ILE A 576 -2.10 11.91 13.76
CA ILE A 576 -1.48 11.15 14.84
C ILE A 576 -2.09 9.75 14.94
N GLU A 577 -1.32 8.81 15.47
CA GLU A 577 -1.82 7.52 15.94
C GLU A 577 -1.71 7.51 17.46
N VAL A 578 -2.81 7.22 18.16
CA VAL A 578 -2.82 7.01 19.61
C VAL A 578 -3.07 5.56 19.95
N ASP A 579 -2.41 5.05 20.98
CA ASP A 579 -2.72 3.73 21.53
C ASP A 579 -4.05 3.77 22.34
N PRO A 580 -4.59 2.62 22.80
CA PRO A 580 -5.82 2.59 23.59
C PRO A 580 -5.79 3.40 24.89
N SER A 581 -4.61 3.72 25.44
CA SER A 581 -4.45 4.58 26.63
C SER A 581 -4.39 6.09 26.31
N GLY A 582 -4.23 6.44 25.03
CA GLY A 582 -4.10 7.82 24.55
C GLY A 582 -2.64 8.27 24.33
N GLU A 583 -1.64 7.40 24.49
CA GLU A 583 -0.25 7.75 24.17
C GLU A 583 -0.10 7.90 22.65
N ILE A 584 0.52 8.98 22.18
CA ILE A 584 0.76 9.20 20.76
C ILE A 584 1.92 8.33 20.27
N VAL A 585 1.63 7.26 19.54
CA VAL A 585 2.61 6.27 19.04
C VAL A 585 3.13 6.54 17.63
N TRP A 586 2.48 7.41 16.85
CA TRP A 586 2.98 7.94 15.57
C TRP A 586 2.45 9.35 15.30
N GLU A 587 3.16 10.14 14.50
CA GLU A 587 2.76 11.50 14.12
C GLU A 587 3.29 11.84 12.71
N TYR A 588 2.47 12.55 11.94
CA TYR A 588 2.78 13.11 10.63
C TYR A 588 2.43 14.59 10.59
N LYS A 589 3.28 15.37 9.92
CA LYS A 589 3.06 16.79 9.63
C LYS A 589 3.33 17.02 8.16
N SER A 590 2.56 17.90 7.54
CA SER A 590 2.78 18.28 6.15
C SER A 590 4.18 18.87 5.96
N LYS A 591 4.87 18.43 4.91
CA LYS A 591 6.13 19.07 4.49
C LYS A 591 5.90 20.47 3.93
N ASP A 592 4.72 20.69 3.36
CA ASP A 592 4.41 21.88 2.56
C ASP A 592 3.51 22.88 3.33
N GLY A 593 3.52 22.80 4.67
CA GLY A 593 2.79 23.70 5.57
C GLY A 593 1.27 23.50 5.66
N LEU A 594 0.73 22.44 5.05
CA LEU A 594 -0.70 22.15 5.04
C LEU A 594 -1.16 21.40 6.30
N GLN A 595 -2.48 21.25 6.42
CA GLN A 595 -3.16 20.53 7.48
C GLN A 595 -3.58 19.14 7.01
N ALA A 596 -3.15 18.08 7.69
CA ALA A 596 -3.60 16.71 7.41
C ALA A 596 -5.03 16.45 7.94
N ILE A 597 -6.02 16.90 7.17
CA ILE A 597 -7.45 16.89 7.55
C ILE A 597 -8.06 15.48 7.55
N ARG A 598 -7.56 14.56 6.71
CA ARG A 598 -7.95 13.15 6.73
C ARG A 598 -6.74 12.26 6.62
N ALA A 599 -6.67 11.22 7.44
CA ALA A 599 -5.66 10.16 7.33
C ALA A 599 -6.32 8.79 7.48
N VAL A 600 -6.04 7.90 6.53
CA VAL A 600 -6.55 6.52 6.50
C VAL A 600 -5.38 5.57 6.23
N ARG A 601 -5.21 4.56 7.08
CA ARG A 601 -4.27 3.45 6.85
C ARG A 601 -5.01 2.26 6.28
N ARG A 602 -4.47 1.71 5.20
CA ARG A 602 -5.01 0.56 4.45
C ARG A 602 -3.95 -0.52 4.27
#